data_AF-A0A7W5DYB1-F1
#
_entry.id   AF-A0A7W5DYB1-F1
#
_cell.length_a   1.000
_cell.length_b   1.000
_cell.length_c   1.000
_cell.angle_alpha   90.00
_cell.angle_beta   90.00
_cell.angle_gamma   90.00
#
_symmetry.space_group_name_H-M   'P 1'
#
loop_
_entity.id
_entity.type
_entity.pdbx_description
1 polymer ?
#
loop_
_entity_poly.entity_id
_entity_poly.type
_entity_poly.pdbx_seq_one_letter_code
_entity_poly.pdbx_strand_id
1 'polypeptide(L)'
;MLFSQYDKYLDQVSAIEWLRDPAVASMLRQNLYHHDGEKYHLHAYCIMPNHVHVVLTPSPKFIEDSSRSSHAVGEAFDKGSPLSRIMHSLKSYTANEANKLLERSGRFWQPESYDHWIRDEEEMERIVSYICSNPIAANLASKPEDWPWCSCHDRFQLDGDTSGWLPAS
;
A
#
# COMPACT_ATOMS: atom_id res chain seq x y z
N MET A 1 8.64 -6.83 14.97
CA MET A 1 7.29 -6.29 14.70
C MET A 1 6.50 -7.31 13.90
N LEU A 2 5.16 -7.29 13.98
CA LEU A 2 4.30 -8.25 13.28
C LEU A 2 4.50 -8.22 11.75
N PHE A 3 4.70 -7.03 11.17
CA PHE A 3 5.01 -6.84 9.74
C PHE A 3 6.25 -7.64 9.28
N SER A 4 7.32 -7.70 10.09
CA SER A 4 8.53 -8.45 9.73
C SER A 4 8.33 -9.97 9.65
N GLN A 5 7.37 -10.53 10.38
CA GLN A 5 7.04 -11.95 10.26
C GLN A 5 6.23 -12.21 8.99
N TYR A 6 5.34 -11.29 8.64
CA TYR A 6 4.53 -11.38 7.43
C TYR A 6 5.35 -11.19 6.15
N ASP A 7 6.29 -10.24 6.14
CA ASP A 7 7.15 -9.97 4.99
C ASP A 7 8.07 -11.16 4.72
N LYS A 8 8.68 -11.74 5.77
CA LYS A 8 9.44 -12.99 5.65
C LYS A 8 8.59 -14.12 5.08
N TYR A 9 7.32 -14.20 5.44
CA TYR A 9 6.41 -15.18 4.86
C TYR A 9 6.17 -14.90 3.37
N LEU A 10 5.89 -13.66 2.98
CA LEU A 10 5.66 -13.30 1.58
C LEU A 10 6.90 -13.52 0.70
N ASP A 11 8.09 -13.16 1.20
CA ASP A 11 9.36 -13.30 0.50
C ASP A 11 9.81 -14.75 0.35
N GLN A 12 9.45 -15.62 1.30
CA GLN A 12 9.79 -17.05 1.23
C GLN A 12 8.77 -17.86 0.42
N VAL A 13 7.52 -17.43 0.36
CA VAL A 13 6.41 -18.25 -0.16
C VAL A 13 5.96 -17.81 -1.55
N SER A 14 6.16 -16.54 -1.94
CA SER A 14 5.73 -16.05 -3.24
C SER A 14 6.80 -16.23 -4.31
N ALA A 15 6.66 -17.24 -5.17
CA ALA A 15 7.41 -17.33 -6.43
C ALA A 15 6.95 -16.28 -7.47
N ILE A 16 5.95 -15.46 -7.13
CA ILE A 16 5.33 -14.47 -8.02
C ILE A 16 5.90 -13.09 -7.71
N GLU A 17 6.59 -12.49 -8.69
CA GLU A 17 7.21 -11.17 -8.60
C GLU A 17 6.69 -10.20 -9.68
N TRP A 18 5.37 -10.18 -9.91
CA TRP A 18 4.78 -9.38 -10.98
C TRP A 18 4.97 -7.87 -10.84
N LEU A 19 5.20 -7.37 -9.62
CA LEU A 19 5.47 -5.96 -9.37
C LEU A 19 6.93 -5.59 -9.64
N ARG A 20 7.79 -6.56 -9.99
CA ARG A 20 9.14 -6.27 -10.49
C ARG A 20 9.11 -5.54 -11.83
N ASP A 21 8.03 -5.71 -12.61
CA ASP A 21 7.82 -4.97 -13.85
C ASP A 21 7.55 -3.48 -13.55
N PRO A 22 8.41 -2.57 -14.03
CA PRO A 22 8.24 -1.13 -13.83
C PRO A 22 6.88 -0.58 -14.28
N ALA A 23 6.28 -1.13 -15.33
CA ALA A 23 4.99 -0.67 -15.81
C ALA A 23 3.88 -0.94 -14.78
N VAL A 24 3.94 -2.09 -14.11
CA VAL A 24 2.98 -2.50 -13.09
C VAL A 24 3.19 -1.70 -11.81
N ALA A 25 4.44 -1.58 -11.36
CA ALA A 25 4.79 -0.77 -10.18
C ALA A 25 4.40 0.70 -10.37
N SER A 26 4.67 1.27 -11.55
CA SER A 26 4.26 2.63 -11.91
C SER A 26 2.73 2.79 -11.92
N MET A 27 1.99 1.84 -12.50
CA MET A 27 0.53 1.88 -12.49
C MET A 27 -0.03 1.87 -11.05
N LEU A 28 0.53 1.03 -10.18
CA LEU A 28 0.11 0.94 -8.80
C LEU A 28 0.42 2.24 -8.04
N ARG A 29 1.64 2.78 -8.18
CA ARG A 29 2.04 4.08 -7.62
C ARG A 29 1.08 5.19 -8.07
N GLN A 30 0.77 5.27 -9.36
CA GLN A 30 -0.17 6.26 -9.90
C GLN A 30 -1.57 6.11 -9.31
N ASN A 31 -2.03 4.87 -9.11
CA ASN A 31 -3.33 4.62 -8.49
C ASN A 31 -3.38 5.04 -7.01
N LEU A 32 -2.27 4.90 -6.27
CA LEU A 32 -2.18 5.38 -4.89
C LEU A 32 -2.31 6.91 -4.83
N TYR A 33 -1.53 7.63 -5.65
CA TYR A 33 -1.60 9.09 -5.71
C TYR A 33 -2.94 9.62 -6.24
N HIS A 34 -3.57 8.91 -7.18
CA HIS A 34 -4.88 9.32 -7.73
C HIS A 34 -5.98 9.40 -6.65
N HIS A 35 -5.88 8.60 -5.59
CA HIS A 35 -6.88 8.56 -4.52
C HIS A 35 -6.50 9.36 -3.27
N ASP A 36 -5.27 9.88 -3.23
CA ASP A 36 -4.80 10.77 -2.19
C ASP A 36 -5.56 12.10 -2.22
N GLY A 37 -5.92 12.61 -1.04
CA GLY A 37 -6.80 13.78 -0.87
C GLY A 37 -8.30 13.53 -1.14
N GLU A 38 -8.66 12.46 -1.85
CA GLU A 38 -10.06 12.10 -2.12
C GLU A 38 -10.60 11.03 -1.17
N LYS A 39 -10.04 9.81 -1.25
CA LYS A 39 -10.49 8.65 -0.47
C LYS A 39 -9.74 8.53 0.85
N TYR A 40 -8.48 8.92 0.85
CA TYR A 40 -7.58 8.84 1.98
C TYR A 40 -6.49 9.90 1.85
N HIS A 41 -5.79 10.15 2.95
CA HIS A 41 -4.48 10.76 2.92
C HIS A 41 -3.41 9.66 2.90
N LEU A 42 -2.50 9.70 1.93
CA LEU A 42 -1.41 8.76 1.73
C LEU A 42 -0.17 9.24 2.48
N HIS A 43 0.24 8.52 3.51
CA HIS A 43 1.39 8.89 4.34
C HIS A 43 2.70 8.32 3.83
N ALA A 44 2.70 7.05 3.45
CA ALA A 44 3.89 6.35 2.96
C ALA A 44 3.51 5.09 2.20
N TYR A 45 4.41 4.59 1.36
CA TYR A 45 4.24 3.32 0.67
C TYR A 45 5.58 2.70 0.27
N CYS A 46 5.58 1.38 0.06
CA CYS A 46 6.70 0.67 -0.55
C CYS A 46 6.19 -0.50 -1.39
N ILE A 47 6.46 -0.46 -2.70
CA ILE A 47 6.12 -1.52 -3.65
C ILE A 47 7.32 -2.43 -3.79
N MET A 48 7.18 -3.65 -3.29
CA MET A 48 8.15 -4.73 -3.41
C MET A 48 7.80 -5.58 -4.65
N PRO A 49 8.71 -6.41 -5.18
CA PRO A 49 8.45 -7.25 -6.36
C PRO A 49 7.21 -8.17 -6.26
N ASN A 50 6.88 -8.62 -5.05
CA ASN A 50 5.83 -9.59 -4.75
C ASN A 50 4.68 -9.03 -3.87
N HIS A 51 4.84 -7.88 -3.23
CA HIS A 51 3.85 -7.28 -2.33
C HIS A 51 3.96 -5.75 -2.24
N VAL A 52 3.02 -5.10 -1.55
CA VAL A 52 3.03 -3.65 -1.34
C VAL A 52 2.66 -3.33 0.11
N HIS A 53 3.37 -2.37 0.69
CA HIS A 53 3.01 -1.70 1.93
C HIS A 53 2.42 -0.33 1.64
N VAL A 54 1.35 0.02 2.35
CA VAL A 54 0.71 1.33 2.26
C VAL A 54 0.31 1.78 3.66
N VAL A 55 0.69 3.00 4.02
CA VAL A 55 0.24 3.69 5.24
C VAL A 55 -0.65 4.83 4.80
N LEU A 56 -1.91 4.81 5.22
CA LEU A 56 -2.92 5.79 4.82
C LEU A 56 -3.90 6.07 5.96
N THR A 57 -4.58 7.21 5.88
CA THR A 57 -5.71 7.56 6.73
C THR A 57 -6.95 7.80 5.87
N PRO A 58 -8.04 7.04 6.02
CA PRO A 58 -9.28 7.31 5.29
C PRO A 58 -9.76 8.75 5.50
N SER A 59 -10.20 9.42 4.42
CA SER A 59 -10.65 10.82 4.52
C SER A 59 -11.98 10.91 5.26
N PRO A 60 -12.26 12.00 6.01
CA PRO A 60 -13.54 12.18 6.69
C PRO A 60 -14.73 12.07 5.72
N LYS A 61 -14.61 12.69 4.54
CA LYS A 61 -15.59 12.62 3.47
C LYS A 61 -15.88 11.18 3.04
N PHE A 62 -14.83 10.38 2.84
CA PHE A 62 -14.99 8.97 2.45
C PHE A 62 -15.66 8.16 3.56
N ILE A 63 -15.31 8.41 4.83
CA ILE A 63 -15.96 7.76 5.98
C ILE A 63 -17.46 8.09 6.00
N GLU A 64 -17.83 9.37 5.84
CA GLU A 64 -19.21 9.82 5.81
C GLU A 64 -20.00 9.17 4.65
N ASP A 65 -19.47 9.21 3.43
CA ASP A 65 -20.09 8.58 2.26
C ASP A 65 -20.22 7.06 2.43
N SER A 66 -19.24 6.45 3.12
CA SER A 66 -19.25 5.02 3.38
C SER A 66 -20.30 4.59 4.42
N SER A 67 -20.59 5.47 5.38
CA SER A 67 -21.58 5.25 6.43
C SER A 67 -23.02 5.34 5.92
N ARG A 68 -23.27 6.15 4.90
CA ARG A 68 -24.60 6.35 4.28
C ARG A 68 -25.07 5.16 3.43
N SER A 69 -24.18 4.23 3.12
CA SER A 69 -24.44 3.08 2.24
C SER A 69 -24.78 1.79 3.00
N SER A 70 -24.96 1.83 4.32
CA SER A 70 -25.24 0.64 5.14
C SER A 70 -26.69 0.15 5.00
N HIS A 71 -26.94 -0.74 4.05
CA HIS A 71 -28.02 -1.72 4.20
C HIS A 71 -27.55 -2.85 5.13
N ALA A 72 -28.34 -3.05 6.20
CA ALA A 72 -28.35 -4.16 7.14
C ALA A 72 -27.16 -4.32 8.11
N VAL A 73 -27.48 -4.03 9.37
CA VAL A 73 -26.85 -4.50 10.60
C VAL A 73 -26.94 -6.03 10.65
N GLY A 74 -25.81 -6.72 10.78
CA GLY A 74 -25.76 -8.16 10.97
C GLY A 74 -24.33 -8.70 10.98
N GLU A 75 -23.83 -8.96 12.18
CA GLU A 75 -22.64 -9.73 12.57
C GLU A 75 -21.75 -10.31 11.45
N ALA A 76 -20.69 -9.58 11.10
CA ALA A 76 -19.40 -10.14 10.67
C ALA A 76 -18.37 -9.01 10.70
N PHE A 77 -17.25 -9.23 11.38
CA PHE A 77 -16.12 -8.31 11.42
C PHE A 77 -15.74 -7.80 10.02
N ASP A 78 -15.51 -6.49 9.92
CA ASP A 78 -14.65 -5.78 8.96
C ASP A 78 -15.07 -5.61 7.48
N LYS A 79 -16.03 -6.36 6.92
CA LYS A 79 -16.33 -6.25 5.47
C LYS A 79 -16.89 -4.89 5.02
N GLY A 80 -17.43 -4.08 5.94
CA GLY A 80 -18.00 -2.76 5.65
C GLY A 80 -17.14 -1.57 6.07
N SER A 81 -15.94 -1.78 6.64
CA SER A 81 -15.12 -0.68 7.14
C SER A 81 -14.63 0.23 5.99
N PRO A 82 -14.37 1.53 6.25
CA PRO A 82 -13.76 2.42 5.26
C PRO A 82 -12.47 1.83 4.68
N LEU A 83 -11.64 1.21 5.52
CA LEU A 83 -10.40 0.56 5.10
C LEU A 83 -10.66 -0.63 4.16
N SER A 84 -11.56 -1.54 4.53
CA SER A 84 -11.95 -2.68 3.65
C SER A 84 -12.44 -2.21 2.28
N ARG A 85 -13.21 -1.12 2.23
CA ARG A 85 -13.69 -0.52 0.96
C ARG A 85 -12.57 0.09 0.14
N ILE A 86 -11.64 0.81 0.78
CA ILE A 86 -10.44 1.34 0.13
C ILE A 86 -9.63 0.19 -0.46
N MET A 87 -9.34 -0.84 0.35
CA MET A 87 -8.56 -2.00 -0.07
C MET A 87 -9.23 -2.78 -1.21
N HIS A 88 -10.54 -2.98 -1.15
CA HIS A 88 -11.30 -3.61 -2.22
C HIS A 88 -11.21 -2.79 -3.52
N SER A 89 -11.37 -1.46 -3.44
CA SER A 89 -11.25 -0.57 -4.60
C SER A 89 -9.85 -0.63 -5.22
N LEU A 90 -8.80 -0.54 -4.40
CA LEU A 90 -7.41 -0.60 -4.84
C LEU A 90 -7.10 -1.94 -5.49
N LYS A 91 -7.39 -3.05 -4.80
CA LYS A 91 -7.12 -4.41 -5.31
C LYS A 91 -7.87 -4.69 -6.61
N SER A 92 -9.15 -4.28 -6.71
CA SER A 92 -9.95 -4.53 -7.90
C SER A 92 -9.41 -3.80 -9.13
N TYR A 93 -9.17 -2.48 -9.01
CA TYR A 93 -8.64 -1.70 -10.12
C TYR A 93 -7.25 -2.17 -10.53
N THR A 94 -6.33 -2.27 -9.57
CA THR A 94 -4.92 -2.62 -9.86
C THR A 94 -4.77 -4.04 -10.37
N ALA A 95 -5.58 -5.01 -9.91
CA ALA A 95 -5.55 -6.37 -10.47
C ALA A 95 -5.95 -6.39 -11.95
N ASN A 96 -7.00 -5.64 -12.32
CA ASN A 96 -7.46 -5.58 -13.70
C ASN A 96 -6.44 -4.91 -14.61
N GLU A 97 -5.87 -3.78 -14.20
CA GLU A 97 -4.86 -3.08 -15.00
C GLU A 97 -3.54 -3.86 -15.07
N ALA A 98 -3.09 -4.46 -13.97
CA ALA A 98 -1.89 -5.28 -13.97
C ALA A 98 -2.03 -6.50 -14.89
N ASN A 99 -3.18 -7.17 -14.86
CA ASN A 99 -3.46 -8.29 -15.75
C ASN A 99 -3.40 -7.89 -17.23
N LYS A 100 -3.93 -6.70 -17.58
CA LYS A 100 -3.82 -6.16 -18.95
C LYS A 100 -2.37 -5.87 -19.34
N LEU A 101 -1.62 -5.18 -18.48
CA LEU A 101 -0.20 -4.84 -18.72
C LEU A 101 0.67 -6.08 -18.93
N LEU A 102 0.31 -7.18 -18.26
CA LEU A 102 1.07 -8.42 -18.26
C LEU A 102 0.48 -9.49 -19.19
N GLU A 103 -0.48 -9.11 -20.03
CA GLU A 103 -1.18 -9.97 -20.99
C GLU A 103 -1.71 -11.28 -20.39
N ARG A 104 -2.25 -11.19 -19.17
CA ARG A 104 -2.74 -12.34 -18.41
C ARG A 104 -4.16 -12.14 -17.92
N SER A 105 -4.74 -13.22 -17.42
CA SER A 105 -6.01 -13.22 -16.72
C SER A 105 -5.91 -14.07 -15.45
N GLY A 106 -6.86 -13.89 -14.54
CA GLY A 106 -6.91 -14.60 -13.27
C GLY A 106 -6.52 -13.74 -12.07
N ARG A 107 -6.19 -14.41 -10.96
CA ARG A 107 -6.00 -13.76 -9.67
C ARG A 107 -4.64 -13.04 -9.61
N PHE A 108 -4.68 -11.72 -9.42
CA PHE A 108 -3.47 -10.91 -9.23
C PHE A 108 -3.07 -10.83 -7.74
N TRP A 109 -3.96 -10.34 -6.89
CA TRP A 109 -3.72 -10.21 -5.45
C TRP A 109 -4.10 -11.46 -4.65
N GLN A 110 -3.46 -11.66 -3.50
CA GLN A 110 -3.98 -12.58 -2.51
C GLN A 110 -5.34 -12.09 -1.96
N PRO A 111 -6.28 -13.00 -1.63
CA PRO A 111 -7.64 -12.61 -1.21
C PRO A 111 -7.61 -11.73 0.03
N GLU A 112 -6.77 -12.08 1.01
CA GLU A 112 -6.64 -11.35 2.27
C GLU A 112 -5.52 -10.31 2.15
N SER A 113 -5.76 -9.12 2.72
CA SER A 113 -4.72 -8.14 3.05
C SER A 113 -4.39 -8.29 4.53
N TYR A 114 -3.14 -7.99 4.88
CA TYR A 114 -2.80 -7.77 6.28
C TYR A 114 -3.05 -6.30 6.59
N ASP A 115 -4.14 -6.02 7.31
CA ASP A 115 -4.57 -4.68 7.68
C ASP A 115 -4.31 -4.46 9.19
N HIS A 116 -3.63 -3.37 9.54
CA HIS A 116 -3.30 -3.02 10.93
C HIS A 116 -3.72 -1.58 11.23
N TRP A 117 -4.57 -1.41 12.24
CA TRP A 117 -4.99 -0.08 12.71
C TRP A 117 -3.92 0.50 13.63
N ILE A 118 -3.22 1.52 13.13
CA ILE A 118 -2.22 2.28 13.87
C ILE A 118 -2.93 3.22 14.85
N ARG A 119 -2.52 3.20 16.12
CA ARG A 119 -3.24 3.91 17.20
C ARG A 119 -2.48 5.09 17.79
N ASP A 120 -1.19 5.20 17.53
CA ASP A 120 -0.34 6.28 17.99
C ASP A 120 0.72 6.67 16.95
N GLU A 121 1.22 7.90 17.07
CA GLU A 121 2.17 8.50 16.13
C GLU A 121 3.53 7.80 16.14
N GLU A 122 4.02 7.39 17.31
CA GLU A 122 5.28 6.65 17.45
C GLU A 122 5.23 5.29 16.74
N GLU A 123 4.09 4.59 16.80
CA GLU A 123 3.85 3.36 16.05
C GLU A 123 3.84 3.62 14.55
N MET A 124 3.22 4.72 14.13
CA MET A 124 3.18 5.12 12.74
C MET A 124 4.57 5.40 12.18
N GLU A 125 5.39 6.18 12.90
CA GLU A 125 6.78 6.47 12.54
C GLU A 125 7.60 5.18 12.40
N ARG A 126 7.44 4.26 13.37
CA ARG A 126 8.11 2.95 13.33
C ARG A 126 7.71 2.13 12.11
N ILE A 127 6.44 2.15 11.72
CA ILE A 127 5.94 1.44 10.53
C ILE A 127 6.46 2.10 9.26
N VAL A 128 6.42 3.43 9.14
CA VAL A 128 6.93 4.16 7.96
C VAL A 128 8.42 3.88 7.77
N SER A 129 9.22 3.98 8.83
CA SER A 129 10.65 3.67 8.80
C SER A 129 10.91 2.21 8.40
N TYR A 130 10.11 1.29 8.94
CA TYR A 130 10.21 -0.13 8.62
C TYR A 130 9.94 -0.41 7.13
N ILE A 131 8.80 0.06 6.58
CA ILE A 131 8.44 -0.25 5.20
C ILE A 131 9.41 0.39 4.20
N CYS A 132 9.98 1.56 4.51
CA CYS A 132 11.00 2.21 3.67
C CYS A 132 12.33 1.46 3.71
N SER A 133 12.60 0.69 4.77
CA SER A 133 13.81 -0.12 4.90
C SER A 133 13.69 -1.50 4.24
N ASN A 134 12.49 -1.94 3.85
CA ASN A 134 12.27 -3.26 3.25
C ASN A 134 13.07 -3.51 1.95
N PRO A 135 13.19 -2.54 1.01
CA PRO A 135 14.04 -2.72 -0.17
C PRO A 135 15.50 -3.03 0.17
N ILE A 136 16.02 -2.47 1.26
CA ILE A 136 17.39 -2.74 1.73
C ILE A 136 17.48 -4.16 2.29
N ALA A 137 16.54 -4.54 3.15
CA ALA A 137 16.49 -5.88 3.73
C ALA A 137 16.38 -6.98 2.65
N ALA A 138 15.72 -6.67 1.53
CA ALA A 138 15.59 -7.53 0.36
C ALA A 138 16.75 -7.43 -0.66
N ASN A 139 17.81 -6.65 -0.38
CA ASN A 139 18.94 -6.39 -1.29
C ASN A 139 18.53 -5.78 -2.65
N LEU A 140 17.43 -5.03 -2.69
CA LEU A 140 16.96 -4.31 -3.87
C LEU A 140 17.59 -2.92 -4.00
N ALA A 141 18.04 -2.33 -2.89
CA ALA A 141 18.61 -1.00 -2.81
C ALA A 141 19.64 -0.89 -1.68
N SER A 142 20.59 0.06 -1.79
CA SER A 142 21.55 0.35 -0.70
C SER A 142 20.99 1.32 0.33
N LYS A 143 20.07 2.20 -0.08
CA LYS A 143 19.33 3.14 0.77
C LYS A 143 17.85 3.16 0.40
N PRO A 144 16.95 3.63 1.28
CA PRO A 144 15.52 3.70 0.98
C PRO A 144 15.21 4.55 -0.26
N GLU A 145 15.87 5.70 -0.39
CA GLU A 145 15.69 6.64 -1.51
C GLU A 145 16.25 6.15 -2.85
N ASP A 146 17.03 5.06 -2.87
CA ASP A 146 17.52 4.45 -4.11
C ASP A 146 16.46 3.52 -4.75
N TRP A 147 15.39 3.16 -4.03
CA TRP A 147 14.32 2.31 -4.55
C TRP A 147 13.20 3.14 -5.18
N PRO A 148 13.00 3.12 -6.52
CA PRO A 148 12.08 4.04 -7.21
C PRO A 148 10.61 3.90 -6.82
N TRP A 149 10.25 2.78 -6.19
CA TRP A 149 8.87 2.45 -5.84
C TRP A 149 8.60 2.55 -4.34
N CYS A 150 9.29 3.46 -3.66
CA CYS A 150 9.11 3.79 -2.25
C CYS A 150 8.79 5.28 -2.09
N SER A 151 7.93 5.63 -1.12
CA SER A 151 7.65 7.02 -0.77
C SER A 151 8.90 7.80 -0.33
N CYS A 152 9.92 7.12 0.23
CA CYS A 152 11.20 7.76 0.53
C CYS A 152 11.93 8.25 -0.72
N HIS A 153 11.85 7.52 -1.83
CA HIS A 153 12.40 7.98 -3.11
C HIS A 153 11.66 9.21 -3.60
N ASP A 154 10.32 9.17 -3.61
CA ASP A 154 9.51 10.30 -4.05
C ASP A 154 9.71 11.55 -3.20
N ARG A 155 9.80 11.38 -1.88
CA ARG A 155 10.09 12.45 -0.92
C ARG A 155 11.48 13.04 -1.16
N PHE A 156 12.49 12.19 -1.35
CA PHE A 156 13.85 12.63 -1.63
C PHE A 156 13.95 13.40 -2.95
N GLN A 157 13.24 12.98 -4.00
CA GLN A 157 13.19 13.71 -5.27
C GLN A 157 12.49 15.07 -5.15
N LEU A 158 11.54 15.20 -4.22
CA LEU A 158 10.80 16.44 -4.01
C LEU A 158 11.64 17.51 -3.29
N ASP A 159 12.25 17.17 -2.16
CA ASP A 159 12.93 18.16 -1.31
C ASP A 159 14.17 17.64 -0.57
N GLY A 160 14.66 16.44 -0.92
CA GLY A 160 15.85 15.83 -0.33
C GLY A 160 15.62 15.20 1.05
N ASP A 161 14.37 15.15 1.52
CA ASP A 161 13.99 14.49 2.77
C ASP A 161 13.95 12.95 2.60
N THR A 162 14.54 12.23 3.55
CA THR A 162 14.67 10.76 3.52
C THR A 162 13.79 10.06 4.56
N SER A 163 12.82 10.76 5.15
CA SER A 163 11.98 10.23 6.23
C SER A 163 10.95 9.20 5.76
N GLY A 164 10.64 9.18 4.46
CA GLY A 164 9.61 8.33 3.87
C GLY A 164 8.19 8.88 3.98
N TRP A 165 7.99 9.96 4.74
CA TRP A 165 6.71 10.65 4.86
C TRP A 165 6.44 11.48 3.62
N LEU A 166 5.28 11.24 3.00
CA LEU A 166 4.78 12.11 1.95
C LEU A 166 4.20 13.38 2.56
N PRO A 167 4.36 14.54 1.88
CA PRO A 167 3.72 15.77 2.32
C PRO A 167 2.19 15.62 2.27
N ALA A 168 1.50 16.32 3.16
CA ALA A 168 0.05 16.46 3.08
C ALA A 168 -0.35 17.10 1.74
N SER A 169 -1.34 16.50 1.08
CA SER A 169 -1.93 16.92 -0.18
C SER A 169 -2.96 18.05 -0.04
#